data_AF-A0A527D4Q2-F1
#
_entry.id   AF-A0A527D4Q2-F1
#
_cell.length_a   1.000
_cell.length_b   1.000
_cell.length_c   1.000
_cell.angle_alpha   90.00
_cell.angle_beta   90.00
_cell.angle_gamma   90.00
#
_symmetry.space_group_name_H-M   'P 1'
#
loop_
_entity.id
_entity.type
_entity.pdbx_description
1 polymer ?
#
loop_
_entity_poly.entity_id
_entity_poly.type
_entity_poly.pdbx_seq_one_letter_code
_entity_poly.pdbx_strand_id
1 'polypeptide(L)'
;MGAIIGFVALLLLLLGAVTIFLRAEPAKLASTMRTLGPVLLALVGVAVLVVGREGIGGMILTAALAWYGSMRMKRQPAGVAPGKRSTVRTAALEMELDHDTGGLEGLVLAGR
;
A
#
# COMPACT_ATOMS: atom_id res chain seq x y z
N MET A 1 27.58 36.23 6.41
CA MET A 1 26.87 35.72 7.60
C MET A 1 25.55 35.02 7.23
N GLY A 2 24.59 35.68 6.58
CA GLY A 2 23.29 35.05 6.24
C GLY A 2 23.37 33.79 5.38
N ALA A 3 24.26 33.74 4.38
CA ALA A 3 24.45 32.56 3.55
C ALA A 3 24.99 31.34 4.33
N ILE A 4 25.89 31.57 5.29
CA ILE A 4 26.45 30.52 6.14
C ILE A 4 25.37 29.99 7.09
N ILE A 5 24.55 30.88 7.67
CA ILE A 5 23.43 30.49 8.54
C ILE A 5 22.39 29.69 7.74
N GLY A 6 22.05 30.12 6.53
CA GLY A 6 21.14 29.40 5.64
C GLY A 6 21.68 28.02 5.26
N PHE A 7 22.98 27.92 4.95
CA PHE A 7 23.62 26.65 4.64
C PHE A 7 23.63 25.69 5.83
N VAL A 8 23.97 26.18 7.03
CA VAL A 8 23.97 25.38 8.26
C VAL A 8 22.56 24.94 8.63
N ALA A 9 21.57 25.82 8.51
CA ALA A 9 20.16 25.47 8.75
C ALA A 9 19.66 24.39 7.78
N LEU A 10 19.99 24.52 6.49
CA LEU A 10 19.66 23.51 5.47
C LEU A 10 20.34 22.16 5.77
N LEU A 11 21.61 22.18 6.15
CA LEU A 11 22.37 20.99 6.49
C LEU A 11 21.75 20.26 7.70
N LEU A 12 21.39 21.00 8.75
CA LEU A 12 20.73 20.45 9.95
C LEU A 12 19.37 19.86 9.60
N LEU A 13 18.59 20.51 8.73
CA LEU A 13 17.29 20.02 8.28
C LEU A 13 17.43 18.70 7.50
N LEU A 14 18.40 18.62 6.59
CA LEU A 14 18.68 17.41 5.82
C LEU A 14 19.17 16.26 6.71
N LEU A 15 20.08 16.52 7.65
CA LEU A 15 20.56 15.52 8.61
C LEU A 15 19.42 15.03 9.53
N GLY A 16 18.56 15.94 9.98
CA GLY A 16 17.35 15.59 10.71
C GLY A 16 16.42 14.68 9.89
N ALA A 17 16.17 15.01 8.62
CA ALA A 17 15.35 14.20 7.74
C ALA A 17 15.93 12.79 7.52
N VAL A 18 17.25 12.68 7.28
CA VAL A 18 17.95 11.39 7.09
C VAL A 18 17.91 10.55 8.37
N THR A 19 18.15 11.14 9.53
CA THR A 19 18.15 10.40 10.81
C THR A 19 16.75 9.90 11.18
N ILE A 20 15.71 10.70 10.93
CA ILE A 20 14.31 10.28 11.08
C ILE A 20 14.00 9.15 10.10
N PHE A 21 14.43 9.27 8.83
CA PHE A 21 14.20 8.28 7.80
C PHE A 21 14.88 6.93 8.10
N LEU A 22 16.13 6.94 8.59
CA LEU A 22 16.88 5.74 8.95
C LEU A 22 16.32 5.01 10.19
N ARG A 23 15.67 5.75 11.10
CA ARG A 23 15.05 5.20 12.31
C ARG A 23 13.56 4.86 12.14
N ALA A 24 12.93 5.35 11.08
CA ALA A 24 11.52 5.13 10.85
C ALA A 24 11.27 3.68 10.44
N GLU A 25 10.34 3.02 11.13
CA GLU A 25 9.79 1.74 10.67
C GLU A 25 9.12 1.97 9.31
N PRO A 26 9.58 1.32 8.22
CA PRO A 26 9.07 1.57 6.87
C PRO A 26 7.58 1.27 6.75
N ALA A 27 7.07 0.32 7.56
CA ALA A 27 5.65 0.02 7.66
C ALA A 27 4.81 1.18 8.21
N LYS A 28 5.31 1.87 9.25
CA LYS A 28 4.64 3.06 9.82
C LYS A 28 4.77 4.29 8.92
N LEU A 29 5.92 4.44 8.26
CA LEU A 29 6.11 5.53 7.31
C LEU A 29 5.16 5.35 6.11
N ALA A 30 5.08 4.15 5.55
CA ALA A 30 4.16 3.82 4.46
C ALA A 30 2.70 3.99 4.86
N SER A 31 2.29 3.55 6.06
CA SER A 31 0.91 3.73 6.52
C SER A 31 0.56 5.21 6.70
N THR A 32 1.49 5.98 7.27
CA THR A 32 1.31 7.42 7.52
C THR A 32 1.27 8.20 6.22
N MET A 33 2.18 7.94 5.28
CA MET A 33 2.22 8.61 3.97
C MET A 33 1.00 8.28 3.12
N ARG A 34 0.49 7.05 3.24
CA ARG A 34 -0.75 6.61 2.60
C ARG A 34 -1.97 7.38 3.13
N THR A 35 -2.01 7.75 4.41
CA THR A 35 -3.09 8.61 4.94
C THR A 35 -2.87 10.10 4.71
N LEU A 36 -1.64 10.58 4.82
CA LEU A 36 -1.30 12.00 4.71
C LEU A 36 -1.43 12.53 3.28
N GLY A 37 -1.08 11.71 2.28
CA GLY A 37 -1.15 12.10 0.86
C GLY A 37 -2.53 12.60 0.44
N PRO A 38 -3.60 11.80 0.57
CA PRO A 38 -4.95 12.22 0.20
C PRO A 38 -5.45 13.44 0.98
N VAL A 39 -5.09 13.56 2.27
CA VAL A 39 -5.50 14.68 3.13
C VAL A 39 -4.86 15.99 2.66
N LEU A 40 -3.56 15.98 2.40
CA LEU A 40 -2.86 17.16 1.86
C LEU A 40 -3.39 17.52 0.48
N LEU A 41 -3.65 16.53 -0.38
CA LEU A 41 -4.22 16.77 -1.71
C LEU A 41 -5.61 17.40 -1.62
N ALA A 42 -6.45 16.94 -0.69
CA ALA A 42 -7.77 17.49 -0.45
C ALA A 42 -7.70 18.95 0.04
N LEU A 43 -6.79 19.25 0.97
CA LEU A 43 -6.56 20.62 1.44
C LEU A 43 -6.15 21.57 0.30
N VAL A 44 -5.26 21.11 -0.59
CA VAL A 44 -4.89 21.88 -1.79
C VAL A 44 -6.09 22.08 -2.70
N GLY A 45 -6.91 21.04 -2.93
CA GLY A 45 -8.13 21.14 -3.72
C GLY A 45 -9.10 22.18 -3.17
N VAL A 46 -9.36 22.17 -1.86
CA VAL A 46 -10.21 23.17 -1.19
C VAL A 46 -9.62 24.57 -1.33
N ALA A 47 -8.32 24.75 -1.11
CA ALA A 47 -7.67 26.05 -1.26
C ALA A 47 -7.84 26.60 -2.69
N VAL A 48 -7.69 25.74 -3.70
CA VAL A 48 -7.87 26.12 -5.11
C VAL A 48 -9.32 26.49 -5.42
N LEU A 49 -10.30 25.81 -4.81
CA LEU A 49 -11.71 26.19 -4.92
C LEU A 49 -11.97 27.57 -4.31
N VAL A 50 -11.41 27.85 -3.13
CA VAL A 50 -11.57 29.14 -2.44
C VAL A 50 -11.01 30.30 -3.28
N VAL A 51 -9.97 30.06 -4.07
CA VAL A 51 -9.38 31.05 -5.00
C VAL A 51 -10.24 31.23 -6.28
N GLY A 52 -11.36 30.52 -6.41
CA GLY A 52 -12.30 30.64 -7.54
C GLY A 52 -11.92 29.79 -8.75
N ARG A 53 -10.98 28.83 -8.59
CA ARG A 53 -10.59 27.90 -9.66
C ARG A 53 -11.35 26.60 -9.56
N GLU A 54 -12.66 26.68 -9.78
CA GLU A 54 -13.62 25.60 -9.53
C GLU A 54 -13.30 24.32 -10.32
N GLY A 55 -12.94 24.45 -11.60
CA GLY A 55 -12.60 23.28 -12.43
C GLY A 55 -11.36 22.53 -11.94
N ILE A 56 -10.30 23.27 -11.57
CA ILE A 56 -9.04 22.67 -11.11
C ILE A 56 -9.19 22.13 -9.69
N GLY A 57 -9.83 22.88 -8.79
CA GLY A 57 -10.07 22.45 -7.42
C GLY A 57 -10.96 21.21 -7.38
N GLY A 58 -12.00 21.16 -8.23
CA GLY A 58 -12.85 19.99 -8.40
C GLY A 58 -12.03 18.76 -8.81
N MET A 59 -11.23 18.85 -9.87
CA MET A 59 -10.37 17.74 -10.31
C MET A 59 -9.41 17.24 -9.21
N ILE A 60 -8.80 18.16 -8.45
CA ILE A 60 -7.89 17.82 -7.35
C ILE A 60 -8.64 17.09 -6.23
N LEU A 61 -9.85 17.55 -5.88
CA LEU A 61 -10.68 16.88 -4.88
C LEU A 61 -11.11 15.49 -5.33
N THR A 62 -11.54 15.32 -6.58
CA THR A 62 -11.90 14.01 -7.12
C THR A 62 -10.71 13.06 -7.11
N ALA A 63 -9.51 13.55 -7.44
CA ALA A 63 -8.27 12.78 -7.35
C ALA A 63 -7.94 12.37 -5.90
N ALA A 64 -8.13 13.28 -4.94
CA ALA A 64 -7.93 12.97 -3.51
C ALA A 64 -8.90 11.88 -3.02
N LEU A 65 -10.18 11.97 -3.40
CA LEU A 65 -11.20 10.98 -3.06
C LEU A 65 -10.93 9.63 -3.73
N ALA A 66 -10.58 9.63 -5.02
CA ALA A 66 -10.22 8.41 -5.74
C ALA A 66 -8.99 7.73 -5.12
N TRP A 67 -7.99 8.52 -4.73
CA TRP A 67 -6.81 7.99 -4.05
C TRP A 67 -7.19 7.35 -2.70
N TYR A 68 -7.96 8.06 -1.87
CA TYR A 68 -8.43 7.52 -0.59
C TYR A 68 -9.28 6.24 -0.77
N GLY A 69 -10.19 6.22 -1.75
CA GLY A 69 -11.02 5.07 -2.08
C GLY A 69 -10.21 3.86 -2.53
N SER A 70 -9.20 4.06 -3.39
CA SER A 70 -8.31 2.97 -3.85
C SER A 70 -7.57 2.28 -2.70
N MET A 71 -7.26 3.00 -1.62
CA MET A 71 -6.60 2.45 -0.45
C MET A 71 -7.53 1.56 0.37
N ARG A 72 -8.81 1.91 0.44
CA ARG A 72 -9.85 1.11 1.09
C ARG A 72 -10.17 -0.15 0.28
N MET A 73 -10.18 -0.05 -1.05
CA MET A 73 -10.47 -1.16 -1.96
C MET A 73 -9.38 -2.25 -1.91
N LYS A 74 -8.09 -1.86 -1.82
CA LYS A 74 -6.95 -2.78 -1.69
C LYS A 74 -6.92 -3.60 -0.38
N ARG A 75 -7.87 -3.40 0.53
CA ARG A 75 -8.02 -4.21 1.75
C ARG A 75 -8.92 -5.43 1.57
N GLN A 76 -9.59 -5.60 0.43
CA GLN A 76 -10.04 -6.95 0.08
C GLN A 76 -8.78 -7.72 -0.28
N PRO A 77 -8.37 -8.73 0.51
CA PRO A 77 -7.53 -9.76 -0.07
C PRO A 77 -8.31 -10.20 -1.31
N ALA A 78 -7.66 -10.26 -2.47
CA ALA A 78 -8.15 -11.16 -3.49
C ALA A 78 -8.02 -12.55 -2.84
N GLY A 79 -9.02 -12.91 -2.04
CA GLY A 79 -9.06 -14.16 -1.33
C GLY A 79 -8.93 -15.21 -2.39
N VAL A 80 -7.98 -16.13 -2.18
CA VAL A 80 -8.02 -17.42 -2.83
C VAL A 80 -9.49 -17.84 -2.79
N ALA A 81 -10.12 -17.99 -3.96
CA ALA A 81 -11.55 -18.23 -4.02
C ALA A 81 -11.88 -19.40 -3.08
N PRO A 82 -12.85 -19.27 -2.15
CA PRO A 82 -13.20 -20.33 -1.22
C PRO A 82 -13.48 -21.62 -2.01
N GLY A 83 -12.96 -22.75 -1.55
CA GLY A 83 -13.13 -24.05 -2.21
C GLY A 83 -12.13 -24.34 -3.33
N LYS A 84 -11.02 -23.61 -3.42
CA LYS A 84 -9.94 -24.03 -4.33
C LYS A 84 -9.34 -25.35 -3.84
N ARG A 85 -9.37 -26.34 -4.72
CA ARG A 85 -8.62 -27.60 -4.59
C ARG A 85 -7.55 -27.66 -5.67
N SER A 86 -6.38 -28.16 -5.33
CA SER A 86 -5.32 -28.43 -6.31
C SER A 86 -4.98 -29.90 -6.30
N THR A 87 -5.10 -30.54 -7.47
CA THR A 87 -4.78 -31.95 -7.64
C THR A 87 -3.39 -32.09 -8.27
N VAL A 88 -2.57 -32.96 -7.69
CA VAL A 88 -1.26 -33.33 -8.18
C VAL A 88 -1.32 -34.82 -8.53
N ARG A 89 -1.25 -35.12 -9.82
CA ARG A 89 -1.27 -36.50 -10.33
C ARG A 89 0.09 -36.86 -10.89
N THR A 90 0.67 -37.92 -10.36
CA THR A 90 1.93 -38.53 -10.81
C THR A 90 1.71 -40.01 -11.09
N ALA A 91 2.68 -40.68 -11.72
CA ALA A 91 2.56 -42.09 -12.07
C ALA A 91 2.40 -43.03 -10.86
N ALA A 92 2.79 -42.59 -9.66
CA ALA A 92 2.74 -43.38 -8.44
C ALA A 92 1.80 -42.80 -7.36
N LEU A 93 1.34 -41.57 -7.51
CA LEU A 93 0.64 -40.85 -6.44
C LEU A 93 -0.34 -39.82 -7.01
N GLU A 94 -1.55 -39.82 -6.47
CA GLU A 94 -2.56 -38.79 -6.69
C GLU A 94 -2.85 -38.10 -5.36
N MET A 95 -2.69 -36.78 -5.30
CA MET A 95 -2.96 -35.97 -4.11
C MET A 95 -3.86 -34.79 -4.44
N GLU A 96 -4.69 -34.40 -3.48
CA GLU A 96 -5.56 -33.23 -3.48
C GLU A 96 -5.23 -32.36 -2.27
N LEU A 97 -4.96 -31.08 -2.52
CA LEU A 97 -4.77 -30.06 -1.49
C LEU A 97 -6.02 -29.21 -1.38
N ASP A 98 -6.63 -29.22 -0.19
CA ASP A 98 -7.67 -28.27 0.21
C ASP A 98 -6.99 -26.99 0.72
N HIS A 99 -7.17 -25.88 -0.02
CA HIS A 99 -6.58 -24.58 0.32
C HIS A 99 -7.32 -23.85 1.45
N ASP A 100 -8.53 -24.30 1.83
CA ASP A 100 -9.29 -23.69 2.91
C ASP A 100 -8.84 -24.25 4.28
N THR A 101 -8.54 -25.54 4.34
CA THR A 101 -8.12 -26.24 5.57
C THR A 101 -6.61 -26.49 5.64
N GLY A 102 -5.92 -26.48 4.50
CA GLY A 102 -4.53 -26.93 4.38
C GLY A 102 -4.38 -28.46 4.41
N GLY A 103 -5.49 -29.21 4.36
CA GLY A 103 -5.50 -30.67 4.35
C GLY A 103 -5.00 -31.23 3.02
N LEU A 104 -4.21 -32.30 3.10
CA LEU A 104 -3.72 -33.07 1.96
C LEU A 104 -4.29 -34.49 2.03
N GLU A 105 -5.05 -34.87 1.01
CA GLU A 105 -5.61 -36.22 0.86
C GLU A 105 -5.08 -36.86 -0.41
N GLY A 106 -4.85 -38.17 -0.44
CA GLY A 106 -4.29 -38.80 -1.63
C GLY A 106 -4.23 -40.32 -1.59
N LEU A 107 -4.01 -40.91 -2.77
CA LEU A 107 -3.94 -42.35 -3.02
C LEU A 107 -2.62 -42.70 -3.71
N VAL A 108 -1.98 -43.77 -3.24
CA VAL A 108 -0.78 -44.34 -3.88
C VAL A 108 -1.23 -45.25 -5.01
N LEU A 109 -0.93 -44.85 -6.25
CA LEU A 109 -1.33 -45.56 -7.47
C LEU A 109 -0.32 -46.67 -7.87
N ALA A 110 0.93 -46.58 -7.42
CA ALA A 110 1.95 -47.61 -7.66
C ALA A 110 2.93 -47.72 -6.49
N GLY A 111 3.17 -48.95 -6.03
CA GLY A 111 4.05 -49.27 -4.90
C GLY A 111 3.38 -50.22 -3.92
N ARG A 112 3.58 -51.52 -4.12
CA ARG A 112 3.46 -52.53 -3.05
C ARG A 112 4.71 -52.45 -2.19
#